data_AF-A0A3B6KC13-F1
#
_entry.id   AF-A0A3B6KC13-F1
#
_cell.length_a   1.000
_cell.length_b   1.000
_cell.length_c   1.000
_cell.angle_alpha   90.00
_cell.angle_beta   90.00
_cell.angle_gamma   90.00
#
_symmetry.space_group_name_H-M   'P 1'
#
loop_
_entity.id
_entity.type
_entity.pdbx_description
1 polymer ?
#
loop_
_entity_poly.entity_id
_entity_poly.type
_entity_poly.pdbx_seq_one_letter_code
_entity_poly.pdbx_strand_id
1 'polypeptide(L)' 'MKALSSLLLLVGWEIWNERNARVFRSKAAPVAIVMRRIKDEVSIWATAGAKHLHNVIPRE' A
#
# COMPACT_ATOMS: atom_id res chain seq x y z
N MET A 1 17.13 1.22 2.88
CA MET A 1 16.81 2.40 2.05
C MET A 1 15.79 2.07 0.96
N LYS A 2 16.12 1.30 -0.09
CA LYS A 2 15.19 1.04 -1.22
C LYS A 2 13.81 0.51 -0.83
N ALA A 3 13.73 -0.50 0.04
CA ALA A 3 12.45 -1.05 0.50
C ALA A 3 11.57 -0.04 1.24
N LEU A 4 12.17 0.79 2.10
CA LEU A 4 11.46 1.83 2.84
C LEU A 4 10.96 2.94 1.91
N SER A 5 11.79 3.37 0.94
CA SER A 5 11.39 4.35 -0.07
C SER A 5 10.23 3.85 -0.92
N SER A 6 10.27 2.59 -1.39
CA SER A 6 9.18 1.97 -2.14
C SER A 6 7.89 1.88 -1.31
N LEU A 7 8.00 1.53 -0.03
CA LEU A 7 6.85 1.47 0.87
C LEU A 7 6.25 2.86 1.11
N LEU A 8 7.07 3.88 1.35
CA LEU A 8 6.61 5.26 1.55
C LEU A 8 5.88 5.79 0.31
N LEU A 9 6.39 5.49 -0.89
CA LEU A 9 5.72 5.83 -2.15
C LEU A 9 4.36 5.14 -2.28
N LEU A 10 4.29 3.84 -1.99
CA LEU A 10 3.04 3.08 -2.04
C LEU A 10 2.00 3.60 -1.05
N VAL A 11 2.41 3.87 0.19
CA VAL A 11 1.54 4.46 1.22
C VAL A 11 1.01 5.82 0.77
N GLY A 12 1.89 6.68 0.25
CA GLY A 12 1.50 7.98 -0.30
C GLY A 12 0.52 7.87 -1.46
N TRP A 13 0.75 6.91 -2.36
CA TRP A 13 -0.13 6.60 -3.49
C TRP A 13 -1.53 6.15 -3.04
N GLU A 14 -1.62 5.23 -2.09
CA GLU A 14 -2.91 4.74 -1.58
C GLU A 14 -3.69 5.82 -0.83
N ILE A 15 -3.02 6.68 -0.07
CA ILE A 15 -3.65 7.85 0.58
C ILE A 15 -4.18 8.84 -0.47
N TRP A 16 -3.39 9.09 -1.52
CA TRP A 16 -3.81 9.97 -2.62
C TRP A 16 -5.04 9.42 -3.34
N ASN A 17 -5.05 8.13 -3.66
CA ASN A 17 -6.20 7.46 -4.27
C ASN A 17 -7.46 7.51 -3.39
N GLU A 18 -7.32 7.28 -2.09
CA GLU A 18 -8.42 7.39 -1.14
C GLU A 18 -8.97 8.82 -1.07
N ARG A 19 -8.10 9.83 -1.03
CA ARG A 19 -8.51 11.24 -1.11
C ARG A 19 -9.29 11.54 -2.39
N ASN A 20 -8.82 11.05 -3.53
CA ASN A 20 -9.52 11.23 -4.82
C ASN A 20 -10.86 10.51 -4.85
N ALA A 21 -10.97 9.31 -4.27
CA ALA A 21 -12.24 8.60 -4.16
C ALA A 21 -13.26 9.38 -3.32
N ARG A 22 -12.83 10.01 -2.22
CA ARG A 22 -13.70 10.86 -1.39
C ARG A 22 -14.19 12.09 -2.13
N VAL A 23 -13.29 12.80 -2.80
CA VAL A 23 -13.61 14.06 -3.47
C VAL A 23 -14.43 13.83 -4.74
N PHE A 24 -14.00 12.91 -5.60
CA PHE A 24 -14.57 12.77 -6.95
C PHE A 24 -15.65 11.70 -7.05
N ARG A 25 -15.72 10.76 -6.10
CA ARG A 25 -16.66 9.63 -6.15
C ARG A 25 -17.59 9.57 -4.94
N SER A 26 -17.44 10.50 -3.98
CA SER A 26 -18.17 10.49 -2.70
C SER A 26 -18.09 9.14 -1.97
N LYS A 27 -16.95 8.45 -2.08
CA LYS A 27 -16.67 7.17 -1.43
C LYS A 27 -15.59 7.34 -0.37
N ALA A 28 -15.85 6.86 0.84
CA ALA A 28 -14.91 6.89 1.96
C ALA A 28 -14.66 5.47 2.48
N ALA A 29 -13.45 4.96 2.29
CA ALA A 29 -13.06 3.67 2.86
C ALA A 29 -12.59 3.83 4.32
N PRO A 30 -12.91 2.88 5.20
CA PRO A 30 -12.28 2.80 6.52
C PRO A 30 -10.75 2.65 6.39
N VAL A 31 -10.00 3.13 7.39
CA VAL A 31 -8.53 3.01 7.43
C VAL A 31 -8.07 1.56 7.25
N ALA A 32 -8.79 0.60 7.83
CA ALA A 32 -8.51 -0.82 7.68
C ALA A 32 -8.52 -1.31 6.22
N ILE A 33 -9.36 -0.72 5.36
CA ILE A 33 -9.42 -1.07 3.93
C ILE A 33 -8.21 -0.50 3.19
N VAL A 34 -7.81 0.74 3.49
CA VAL A 34 -6.59 1.35 2.90
C VAL A 34 -5.36 0.56 3.33
N MET A 35 -5.27 0.19 4.60
CA MET A 35 -4.18 -0.66 5.12
C MET A 35 -4.14 -2.04 4.45
N ARG A 36 -5.32 -2.65 4.22
CA ARG A 36 -5.39 -3.92 3.49
C ARG A 36 -4.85 -3.78 2.07
N ARG A 37 -5.27 -2.76 1.31
CA ARG A 37 -4.76 -2.51 -0.05
C ARG A 37 -3.24 -2.36 -0.08
N ILE A 38 -2.68 -1.62 0.88
CA ILE A 38 -1.22 -1.49 1.02
C ILE A 38 -0.58 -2.87 1.24
N LYS A 39 -1.05 -3.65 2.22
CA LYS A 39 -0.51 -4.99 2.50
C LYS A 39 -0.60 -5.94 1.29
N ASP A 40 -1.74 -5.91 0.59
CA ASP A 40 -1.99 -6.74 -0.59
C ASP A 40 -1.01 -6.37 -1.71
N GLU A 41 -0.83 -5.07 -1.99
CA GLU A 41 0.08 -4.60 -3.03
C GLU A 41 1.55 -4.92 -2.71
N VAL A 42 1.99 -4.73 -1.45
CA VAL A 42 3.34 -5.13 -1.02
C VAL A 42 3.53 -6.64 -1.20
N SER A 43 2.51 -7.45 -0.88
CA SER A 43 2.56 -8.91 -1.07
C SER A 43 2.67 -9.29 -2.55
N ILE A 44 1.90 -8.62 -3.42
CA ILE A 44 1.98 -8.79 -4.87
C ILE A 44 3.40 -8.46 -5.35
N TRP A 45 3.96 -7.32 -4.97
CA TRP A 45 5.31 -6.93 -5.37
C TRP A 45 6.37 -7.93 -4.87
N ALA A 46 6.21 -8.41 -3.63
CA ALA A 46 7.09 -9.41 -3.04
C ALA A 46 7.06 -10.74 -3.83
N THR A 47 5.88 -11.17 -4.29
CA THR A 47 5.74 -12.35 -5.18
C THR A 47 6.26 -12.09 -6.59
N ALA A 48 6.16 -10.87 -7.10
CA ALA A 48 6.65 -10.45 -8.42
C ALA A 48 8.19 -10.22 -8.47
N GLY A 49 8.92 -10.52 -7.39
CA GLY A 49 10.38 -10.47 -7.37
C GLY A 49 10.98 -9.24 -6.67
N ALA A 50 10.18 -8.36 -6.07
CA ALA A 50 10.66 -7.32 -5.16
C ALA A 50 11.08 -7.92 -3.81
N LYS A 51 12.11 -8.78 -3.83
CA LYS A 51 12.57 -9.59 -2.68
C LYS A 51 12.87 -8.76 -1.42
N HIS A 52 13.24 -7.50 -1.59
CA HIS A 52 13.55 -6.57 -0.50
C HIS A 52 12.34 -6.19 0.36
N LEU A 53 11.12 -6.41 -0.12
CA LEU A 53 9.88 -6.15 0.63
C LEU A 53 9.48 -7.30 1.56
N HIS A 54 9.97 -8.53 1.31
CA HIS A 54 9.75 -9.67 2.22
C HIS A 54 10.23 -9.42 3.64
N ASN A 55 11.28 -8.58 3.80
CA ASN A 55 11.84 -8.27 5.11
C ASN A 55 11.03 -7.22 5.89
N VAL A 56 10.03 -6.60 5.25
CA VAL A 56 9.25 -5.49 5.82
C VAL A 56 7.83 -5.93 6.18
N ILE A 57 7.31 -6.97 5.52
CA ILE A 57 6.01 -7.56 5.85
C ILE A 57 6.19 -8.56 7.01
N PRO A 58 5.46 -8.43 8.12
CA PRO A 58 5.36 -9.48 9.11
C PRO A 58 4.80 -10.75 8.45
N ARG A 59 5.51 -11.87 8.57
CA ARG A 59 4.92 -13.17 8.21
C ARG A 59 3.83 -13.46 9.24
N GLU A 60 2.57 -13.38 8.81
CA GLU A 60 1.43 -13.91 9.58
C GLU A 60 1.52 -15.43 9.65
#